data_AF-A0A844FD30-F1
#
_entry.id   AF-A0A844FD30-F1
#
_cell.length_a   1.000
_cell.length_b   1.000
_cell.length_c   1.000
_cell.angle_alpha   90.00
_cell.angle_beta   90.00
_cell.angle_gamma   90.00
#
_symmetry.space_group_name_H-M   'P 1'
#
loop_
_entity.id
_entity.type
_entity.pdbx_description
1 polymer ?
#
loop_
_entity_poly.entity_id
_entity_poly.type
_entity_poly.pdbx_seq_one_letter_code
_entity_poly.pdbx_strand_id
1 'polypeptide(L)'
;MNLILILQGMDMIFTRLIFLPALIILYFKFRPRRPWTIRTRRLYYLCLILVGLYLLRLFCAGFIFTPVNYPRFTDSGLFPLIKALFYPEY
;
A
#
# COMPACT_ATOMS: atom_id res chain seq x y z
N MET A 1 19.68 1.87 11.51
CA MET A 1 18.81 2.96 11.97
C MET A 1 18.28 3.83 10.84
N ASN A 2 19.12 4.33 9.92
CA ASN A 2 18.67 5.21 8.83
C ASN A 2 17.68 4.57 7.84
N LEU A 3 17.89 3.30 7.44
CA LEU A 3 17.02 2.63 6.46
C LEU A 3 15.57 2.46 6.96
N ILE A 4 15.40 2.11 8.24
CA ILE A 4 14.08 1.87 8.84
C ILE A 4 13.29 3.18 8.93
N LEU A 5 13.94 4.27 9.35
CA LEU A 5 13.32 5.59 9.40
C LEU A 5 12.93 6.11 8.01
N ILE A 6 13.76 5.87 6.99
CA ILE A 6 13.46 6.22 5.60
C ILE A 6 12.25 5.41 5.11
N LEU A 7 12.22 4.11 5.37
CA LEU A 7 11.10 3.23 5.01
C LEU A 7 9.79 3.66 5.68
N GLN A 8 9.82 3.97 6.97
CA GLN A 8 8.66 4.48 7.71
C GLN A 8 8.19 5.85 7.18
N GLY A 9 9.12 6.75 6.87
CA GLY A 9 8.81 8.04 6.28
C GLY A 9 8.13 7.89 4.90
N MET A 10 8.67 7.04 4.04
CA MET A 10 8.07 6.73 2.74
C MET A 10 6.68 6.12 2.89
N ASP A 11 6.54 5.19 3.84
CA ASP A 11 5.30 4.49 4.12
C ASP A 11 4.21 5.42 4.71
N MET A 12 4.61 6.42 5.52
CA MET A 12 3.73 7.47 6.04
C MET A 12 3.29 8.45 4.94
N ILE A 13 4.19 8.82 4.03
CA ILE A 13 3.86 9.65 2.87
C ILE A 13 2.90 8.89 1.94
N PHE A 14 3.15 7.60 1.73
CA PHE A 14 2.31 6.74 0.89
C PHE A 14 0.89 6.60 1.44
N THR A 15 0.71 6.33 2.75
CA THR A 15 -0.63 6.34 3.37
C THR A 15 -1.31 7.68 3.27
N ARG A 16 -0.59 8.79 3.50
CA ARG A 16 -1.19 10.12 3.47
C ARG A 16 -1.59 10.57 2.07
N LEU A 17 -0.90 10.11 1.03
CA LEU A 17 -1.14 10.52 -0.36
C LEU A 17 -1.98 9.52 -1.17
N ILE A 18 -2.34 8.36 -0.61
CA ILE A 18 -3.11 7.33 -1.33
C ILE A 18 -4.50 7.80 -1.78
N PHE A 19 -5.05 8.84 -1.12
CA PHE A 19 -6.30 9.45 -1.54
C PHE A 19 -6.21 10.01 -2.96
N LEU A 20 -5.04 10.45 -3.42
CA LEU A 20 -4.86 11.08 -4.73
C LEU A 20 -4.99 10.04 -5.87
N PRO A 21 -4.29 8.88 -5.84
CA PRO A 21 -4.57 7.75 -6.74
C PRO A 21 -6.04 7.28 -6.70
N ALA A 22 -6.64 7.21 -5.51
CA ALA A 22 -8.04 6.79 -5.37
C ALA A 22 -9.01 7.78 -6.02
N LEU A 23 -8.81 9.09 -5.81
CA LEU A 23 -9.59 10.14 -6.46
C LEU A 23 -9.41 10.12 -7.97
N ILE A 24 -8.20 9.85 -8.48
CA ILE A 24 -7.95 9.71 -9.93
C ILE A 24 -8.75 8.54 -10.50
N ILE A 25 -8.78 7.38 -9.84
CA ILE A 25 -9.57 6.22 -10.27
C ILE A 25 -11.06 6.58 -10.30
N LEU A 26 -11.57 7.21 -9.24
CA LEU A 26 -12.96 7.64 -9.16
C LEU A 26 -13.28 8.65 -10.27
N TYR A 27 -12.42 9.65 -10.47
CA TYR A 27 -12.55 10.64 -11.52
C TYR A 27 -12.67 9.98 -12.90
N PHE A 28 -11.77 9.05 -13.24
CA PHE A 28 -11.84 8.32 -14.51
C PHE A 28 -13.06 7.42 -14.63
N LYS A 29 -13.57 6.88 -13.52
CA LYS A 29 -14.77 6.04 -13.50
C LYS A 29 -16.06 6.83 -13.74
N PHE A 30 -16.15 8.05 -13.19
CA PHE A 30 -17.32 8.93 -13.34
C PHE A 30 -17.27 9.81 -14.59
N ARG A 31 -16.12 9.95 -15.25
CA ARG A 31 -16.00 10.75 -16.48
C ARG A 31 -16.69 10.04 -17.65
N PRO A 32 -17.63 10.69 -18.37
CA PRO A 32 -18.27 10.10 -19.54
C PRO A 32 -17.25 9.80 -20.65
N ARG A 33 -17.50 8.66 -21.34
CA ARG A 33 -16.71 7.96 -22.37
C ARG A 33 -15.98 8.88 -23.38
N ARG A 34 -14.86 9.50 -22.98
CA ARG A 34 -13.83 9.90 -23.94
C ARG A 34 -12.92 8.69 -24.21
N PRO A 35 -12.44 8.51 -25.45
CA PRO A 35 -11.46 7.46 -25.73
C PRO A 35 -10.21 7.67 -24.86
N TRP A 36 -9.79 6.62 -24.17
CA TRP A 36 -8.65 6.69 -23.27
C TRP A 36 -7.38 6.74 -24.10
N THR A 37 -6.58 7.79 -23.92
CA THR A 37 -5.21 7.81 -24.46
C THR A 37 -4.36 6.74 -23.78
N ILE A 38 -3.30 6.29 -24.46
CA ILE A 38 -2.34 5.31 -23.90
C ILE A 38 -1.77 5.80 -22.56
N ARG A 39 -1.50 7.11 -22.44
CA ARG A 39 -0.98 7.73 -21.21
C ARG A 39 -1.99 7.66 -20.06
N THR A 40 -3.25 8.01 -20.31
CA THR A 40 -4.31 7.91 -19.28
C THR A 40 -4.55 6.47 -18.84
N ARG A 41 -4.44 5.51 -19.75
CA ARG A 41 -4.59 4.09 -19.42
C ARG A 41 -3.44 3.60 -18.54
N ARG A 42 -2.19 3.95 -18.84
CA ARG A 42 -1.03 3.66 -17.98
C ARG A 42 -1.16 4.30 -16.61
N LEU A 43 -1.54 5.58 -16.54
CA LEU A 43 -1.75 6.28 -15.27
C LEU A 43 -2.84 5.59 -14.42
N TYR A 44 -3.96 5.20 -15.04
CA TYR A 44 -5.03 4.48 -14.35
C TYR A 44 -4.56 3.14 -13.78
N TYR A 45 -3.81 2.34 -14.55
CA TYR A 45 -3.24 1.09 -14.05
C TYR A 45 -2.23 1.32 -12.93
N LEU A 46 -1.39 2.36 -13.03
CA LEU A 46 -0.47 2.73 -11.94
C LEU A 46 -1.26 3.10 -10.67
N CYS A 47 -2.32 3.91 -10.78
CA CYS A 47 -3.17 4.23 -9.64
C CYS A 47 -3.84 2.98 -9.05
N LEU A 48 -4.31 2.05 -9.89
CA LEU A 48 -4.88 0.78 -9.43
C LEU A 48 -3.85 -0.05 -8.66
N ILE A 49 -2.62 -0.16 -9.16
CA ILE A 49 -1.54 -0.88 -8.48
C ILE A 49 -1.23 -0.22 -7.13
N LEU A 50 -1.12 1.11 -7.08
CA LEU A 50 -0.86 1.84 -5.83
C LEU A 50 -1.97 1.62 -4.80
N VAL A 51 -3.25 1.73 -5.20
CA VAL A 51 -4.38 1.45 -4.32
C VAL A 51 -4.42 -0.02 -3.90
N GLY A 52 -4.11 -0.95 -4.81
CA GLY A 52 -4.00 -2.38 -4.50
C GLY A 52 -2.91 -2.67 -3.47
N LEU A 53 -1.73 -2.06 -3.59
CA LEU A 53 -0.65 -2.16 -2.61
C LEU A 53 -1.07 -1.60 -1.24
N TYR A 54 -1.83 -0.50 -1.21
CA TYR A 54 -2.38 0.04 0.03
C TYR A 54 -3.41 -0.89 0.68
N LEU A 55 -4.31 -1.49 -0.10
CA LEU A 55 -5.26 -2.48 0.41
C LEU A 55 -4.54 -3.74 0.94
N LEU A 56 -3.51 -4.20 0.24
CA LEU A 56 -2.65 -5.28 0.71
C LEU A 56 -1.97 -4.91 2.03
N ARG A 57 -1.44 -3.68 2.14
CA ARG A 57 -0.88 -3.16 3.40
C ARG A 57 -1.93 -3.19 4.52
N LEU A 58 -3.15 -2.74 4.26
CA LEU A 58 -4.24 -2.73 5.24
C LEU A 58 -4.63 -4.15 5.66
N PHE A 59 -4.70 -5.08 4.71
CA PHE A 59 -4.94 -6.49 4.97
C PHE A 59 -3.83 -7.12 5.81
N CYS A 60 -2.57 -6.84 5.46
CA CYS A 60 -1.42 -7.25 6.25
C CYS A 60 -1.56 -6.71 7.69
N ALA A 61 -1.78 -5.41 7.87
CA ALA A 61 -1.92 -4.79 9.20
C ALA A 61 -3.07 -5.39 10.02
N GLY A 62 -4.25 -5.52 9.39
CA GLY A 62 -5.49 -5.89 10.07
C GLY A 62 -5.73 -7.40 10.21
N PHE A 63 -5.05 -8.23 9.43
CA PHE A 63 -5.29 -9.68 9.42
C PHE A 63 -4.04 -10.50 9.78
N ILE A 64 -2.90 -10.21 9.15
CA ILE A 64 -1.65 -10.97 9.33
C ILE A 64 -0.92 -10.53 10.59
N PHE A 65 -0.84 -9.22 10.80
CA PHE A 65 -0.12 -8.58 11.90
C PHE A 65 -0.99 -8.34 13.14
N THR A 66 -2.04 -9.13 13.36
CA THR A 66 -2.76 -9.10 14.64
C THR A 66 -2.01 -9.93 15.68
N PRO A 67 -2.10 -9.61 16.99
CA PRO A 67 -1.37 -10.36 18.03
C PRO A 67 -1.69 -11.86 18.05
N VAL A 68 -2.86 -12.26 17.54
CA VAL A 68 -3.28 -13.65 17.41
C VAL A 68 -2.59 -14.38 16.24
N ASN A 69 -2.39 -13.69 15.11
CA ASN A 69 -1.82 -14.29 13.90
C ASN A 69 -0.32 -14.06 13.74
N TYR A 70 0.23 -13.04 14.41
CA TYR A 70 1.62 -12.64 14.35
C TYR A 70 2.62 -13.81 14.54
N PRO A 71 2.55 -14.60 15.64
CA PRO A 71 3.52 -15.69 15.87
C PRO A 71 3.50 -16.75 14.75
N ARG A 72 2.32 -17.08 14.21
CA ARG A 72 2.17 -18.08 13.13
C ARG A 72 2.88 -17.66 11.83
N PHE A 73 2.97 -16.35 11.56
CA PHE A 73 3.59 -15.82 10.34
C PHE A 73 5.05 -15.38 10.53
N THR A 74 5.50 -15.12 11.76
CA THR A 74 6.91 -14.84 12.05
C THR A 74 7.76 -16.11 12.10
N ASP A 75 7.20 -17.22 12.59
CA ASP A 75 7.91 -18.50 12.69
C ASP A 75 8.20 -19.12 11.31
N SER A 76 7.52 -18.65 10.26
CA SER A 76 7.70 -19.08 8.88
C SER A 76 8.79 -18.29 8.11
N GLY A 77 9.50 -17.36 8.76
CA GLY A 77 10.70 -16.70 8.21
C GLY A 77 10.47 -15.75 7.02
N LEU A 78 9.21 -15.55 6.61
CA LEU A 78 8.86 -14.88 5.36
C LEU A 78 9.00 -13.35 5.38
N PHE A 79 9.11 -12.69 6.54
CA PHE A 79 8.85 -11.25 6.60
C PHE A 79 9.65 -10.39 7.60
N PRO A 80 11.00 -10.39 7.56
CA PRO A 80 11.82 -9.46 8.36
C PRO A 80 11.61 -7.99 7.98
N LEU A 81 11.39 -7.68 6.69
CA LEU A 81 11.22 -6.30 6.21
C LEU A 81 9.85 -5.70 6.57
N ILE A 82 8.83 -6.56 6.66
CA ILE A 82 7.49 -6.15 7.07
C ILE A 82 7.38 -6.05 8.60
N LYS A 83 8.09 -6.89 9.37
CA LYS A 83 8.25 -6.68 10.82
C LYS A 83 8.76 -5.26 11.12
N ALA A 84 9.82 -4.83 10.45
CA ALA A 84 10.40 -3.50 10.65
C ALA A 84 9.45 -2.34 10.28
N LEU A 85 8.48 -2.57 9.37
CA LEU A 85 7.54 -1.56 8.92
C LEU A 85 6.33 -1.41 9.87
N PHE A 86 5.83 -2.52 10.40
CA PHE A 86 4.60 -2.55 11.22
C PHE A 86 4.84 -2.62 12.74
N TYR A 87 6.01 -3.10 13.17
CA TYR A 87 6.38 -3.26 14.58
C TYR A 87 7.84 -2.81 14.81
N PRO A 88 8.11 -1.49 14.83
CA PRO A 88 9.46 -0.98 15.02
C PRO A 88 9.99 -1.08 16.45
N GLU A 89 9.11 -1.31 17.44
CA GLU A 89 9.45 -1.33 18.88
C GLU A 89 9.53 -2.75 19.49
N TYR A 90 9.48 -3.79 18.66
CA TYR A 90 9.62 -5.22 19.04
C TYR A 90 10.67 -5.95 18.17
#